data_AF-A0A6J2YWV6-F1
#
_entry.id   AF-A0A6J2YWV6-F1
#
_cell.length_a   1.000
_cell.length_b   1.000
_cell.length_c   1.000
_cell.angle_alpha   90.00
_cell.angle_beta   90.00
_cell.angle_gamma   90.00
#
_symmetry.space_group_name_H-M   'P 1'
#
loop_
_entity.id
_entity.type
_entity.pdbx_description
1 polymer ?
#
loop_
_entity_poly.entity_id
_entity_poly.type
_entity_poly.pdbx_seq_one_letter_code
_entity_poly.pdbx_strand_id
1 'polypeptide(L)'
;MEIKGSFRTIKSITENTNLWQQSGGNITKAKDFKNCINIPLINGDEETPVLKYIPPPELHLLLGVVQKLFDCLELENTNVATEWIKKAGLKLDHYGKYNANNARQLLKKLDILKTISPGINILQCFLHSIKSFRVVLVKH
;
A
#
# COMPACT_ATOMS: atom_id res chain seq x y z
N MET A 1 6.26 13.76 6.18
CA MET A 1 6.71 12.57 5.42
C MET A 1 7.29 13.09 4.12
N GLU A 2 8.61 13.12 4.00
CA GLU A 2 9.30 13.60 2.81
C GLU A 2 9.20 12.51 1.73
N ILE A 3 8.62 12.83 0.57
CA ILE A 3 8.55 11.88 -0.54
C ILE A 3 9.98 11.74 -1.08
N LYS A 4 10.65 10.64 -0.75
CA LYS A 4 11.97 10.33 -1.32
C LYS A 4 11.79 9.84 -2.75
N GLY A 5 12.17 10.67 -3.73
CA GLY A 5 12.17 10.36 -5.15
C GLY A 5 11.10 11.11 -5.97
N SER A 6 11.30 11.19 -7.28
CA SER A 6 10.34 11.77 -8.23
C SER A 6 9.32 10.73 -8.70
N PHE A 7 8.10 11.17 -9.00
CA PHE A 7 7.09 10.31 -9.63
C PHE A 7 7.52 9.93 -11.04
N ARG A 8 7.20 8.68 -11.44
CA ARG A 8 7.41 8.24 -12.82
C ARG A 8 6.39 8.90 -13.72
N THR A 9 6.87 9.44 -14.83
CA THR A 9 6.09 9.98 -15.95
C THR A 9 6.24 9.07 -17.17
N ILE A 10 5.37 9.20 -18.17
CA ILE A 10 5.44 8.40 -19.42
C ILE A 10 6.80 8.61 -20.08
N LYS A 11 7.28 9.86 -20.13
CA LYS A 11 8.59 10.21 -20.67
C LYS A 11 9.73 9.56 -19.89
N SER A 12 9.74 9.67 -18.57
CA SER A 12 10.82 9.09 -17.76
C SER A 12 10.92 7.57 -17.91
N ILE A 13 9.79 6.86 -18.07
CA ILE A 13 9.79 5.42 -18.32
C ILE A 13 10.35 5.12 -19.71
N THR A 14 9.88 5.85 -20.72
CA THR A 14 10.35 5.73 -22.12
C THR A 14 11.85 5.94 -22.23
N GLU A 15 12.38 7.01 -21.63
CA GLU A 15 13.81 7.32 -21.62
C GLU A 15 14.63 6.20 -20.96
N ASN A 16 14.21 5.73 -19.78
CA ASN A 16 14.92 4.65 -19.07
C ASN A 16 14.85 3.32 -19.84
N THR A 17 13.73 3.02 -20.50
CA THR A 17 13.62 1.83 -21.36
C THR A 17 14.53 1.90 -22.58
N ASN A 18 14.60 3.06 -23.24
CA ASN A 18 15.51 3.26 -24.37
C ASN A 18 16.97 3.10 -23.93
N LEU A 19 17.36 3.68 -22.80
CA LEU A 19 18.71 3.52 -22.24
C LEU A 19 19.03 2.05 -21.92
N TRP A 20 18.06 1.32 -21.35
CA TRP A 20 18.23 -0.10 -21.07
C TRP A 20 18.41 -0.92 -22.36
N GLN A 21 17.61 -0.66 -23.39
CA GLN A 21 17.74 -1.32 -24.70
C GLN A 21 19.09 -1.00 -25.35
N GLN A 22 19.52 0.26 -25.32
CA GLN A 22 20.82 0.69 -25.84
C GLN A 22 22.00 0.05 -25.09
N SER A 23 21.83 -0.29 -23.81
CA SER A 23 22.83 -1.02 -23.01
C SER A 23 22.91 -2.53 -23.31
N GLY A 24 22.11 -3.04 -24.25
CA GLY A 24 22.04 -4.44 -24.63
C GLY A 24 20.94 -5.26 -23.95
N GLY A 25 20.00 -4.62 -23.24
CA GLY A 25 18.78 -5.29 -22.78
C GLY A 25 19.00 -6.40 -21.74
N ASN A 26 20.04 -6.33 -20.91
CA ASN A 26 20.28 -7.34 -19.89
C ASN A 26 19.35 -7.16 -18.68
N ILE A 27 18.46 -8.12 -18.44
CA ILE A 27 17.48 -8.06 -17.36
C ILE A 27 18.11 -7.99 -15.96
N THR A 28 19.29 -8.58 -15.78
CA THR A 28 20.00 -8.55 -14.49
C THR A 28 20.53 -7.16 -14.14
N LYS A 29 20.67 -6.28 -15.15
CA LYS A 29 21.09 -4.88 -15.02
C LYS A 29 19.91 -3.89 -15.09
N ALA A 30 18.67 -4.37 -15.18
CA ALA A 30 17.48 -3.51 -15.28
C ALA A 30 17.34 -2.50 -14.13
N LYS A 31 17.86 -2.84 -12.94
CA LYS A 31 17.89 -1.97 -11.76
C LYS A 31 18.61 -0.63 -12.02
N ASP A 32 19.63 -0.64 -12.87
CA ASP A 32 20.44 0.56 -13.20
C ASP A 32 19.60 1.54 -14.06
N PHE A 33 18.52 1.05 -14.68
CA PHE A 33 17.56 1.79 -15.49
C PHE A 33 16.17 1.85 -14.82
N LYS A 34 16.16 1.94 -13.49
CA LYS A 34 14.93 2.05 -12.67
C LYS A 34 13.92 0.91 -12.89
N ASN A 35 14.38 -0.25 -13.38
CA ASN A 35 13.55 -1.39 -13.77
C ASN A 35 12.52 -1.06 -14.87
N CYS A 36 12.79 -0.08 -15.73
CA CYS A 36 11.93 0.25 -16.88
C CYS A 36 12.42 -0.54 -18.10
N ILE A 37 11.87 -1.74 -18.33
CA ILE A 37 12.30 -2.63 -19.43
C ILE A 37 11.31 -2.68 -20.60
N ASN A 38 10.16 -2.00 -20.49
CA ASN A 38 9.09 -2.01 -21.48
C ASN A 38 8.61 -0.58 -21.72
N ILE A 39 8.33 -0.27 -23.00
CA ILE A 39 7.71 1.00 -23.39
C ILE A 39 6.29 1.05 -22.79
N PRO A 40 5.87 2.20 -22.22
CA PRO A 40 4.50 2.34 -21.73
C PRO A 40 3.47 2.12 -22.83
N LEU A 41 2.42 1.35 -22.54
CA LEU A 41 1.23 1.22 -23.41
C LEU A 41 0.22 2.36 -23.20
N ILE A 42 0.45 3.20 -22.17
CA ILE A 42 -0.43 4.30 -21.79
C ILE A 42 -0.10 5.50 -22.66
N ASN A 43 -1.10 6.04 -23.34
CA ASN A 43 -0.99 7.30 -24.07
C ASN A 43 -1.49 8.45 -23.19
N GLY A 44 -0.76 9.55 -23.15
CA GLY A 44 -1.11 10.73 -22.36
C GLY A 44 -0.02 11.79 -22.42
N ASP A 45 -0.24 12.90 -21.71
CA ASP A 45 0.77 13.92 -21.49
C ASP A 45 2.03 13.33 -20.83
N GLU A 46 3.18 13.61 -21.42
CA GLU A 46 4.48 12.98 -21.16
C GLU A 46 5.02 13.25 -19.75
N GLU A 47 4.70 14.43 -19.20
CA GLU A 47 5.17 14.91 -17.89
C GLU A 47 4.18 14.60 -16.77
N THR A 48 2.95 14.20 -17.12
CA THR A 48 1.95 13.81 -16.15
C THR A 48 2.37 12.50 -15.45
N PRO A 49 2.37 12.46 -14.10
CA PRO A 49 2.69 11.25 -13.35
C PRO A 49 1.80 10.07 -13.73
N VAL A 50 2.40 8.89 -13.93
CA VAL A 50 1.70 7.65 -14.30
C VAL A 50 0.60 7.28 -13.30
N LEU A 51 0.78 7.63 -12.02
CA LEU A 51 -0.23 7.43 -10.98
C LEU A 51 -1.56 8.14 -11.25
N LYS A 52 -1.58 9.18 -12.09
CA LYS A 52 -2.83 9.85 -12.51
C LYS A 52 -3.60 9.06 -13.57
N TYR A 53 -2.91 8.24 -14.38
CA TYR A 53 -3.52 7.40 -15.39
C TYR A 53 -3.88 6.01 -14.85
N ILE A 54 -2.98 5.43 -14.06
CA ILE A 54 -3.15 4.13 -13.43
C ILE A 54 -2.93 4.30 -11.93
N PRO A 55 -3.99 4.60 -11.15
CA PRO A 55 -3.88 4.61 -9.72
C PRO A 55 -3.57 3.18 -9.22
N PRO A 56 -2.82 3.01 -8.13
CA PRO A 56 -2.60 1.71 -7.53
C PRO A 56 -3.94 1.02 -7.24
N PRO A 57 -4.07 -0.30 -7.45
CA PRO A 57 -5.32 -0.98 -7.16
C PRO A 57 -5.66 -0.81 -5.68
N GLU A 58 -6.92 -0.47 -5.41
CA GLU A 58 -7.45 -0.22 -4.07
C GLU A 58 -7.00 -1.28 -3.05
N LEU A 59 -7.08 -2.55 -3.44
CA LEU A 59 -6.75 -3.64 -2.55
C LEU A 59 -5.30 -3.56 -2.02
N HIS A 60 -4.36 -3.14 -2.86
CA HIS A 60 -2.95 -3.02 -2.45
C HIS A 60 -2.75 -1.84 -1.50
N LEU A 61 -3.46 -0.73 -1.72
CA LEU A 61 -3.46 0.40 -0.80
C LEU A 61 -4.03 -0.01 0.56
N LEU A 62 -5.16 -0.71 0.55
CA LEU A 62 -5.81 -1.22 1.75
C LEU A 62 -4.88 -2.16 2.54
N LEU A 63 -4.27 -3.12 1.86
CA LEU A 63 -3.34 -4.07 2.47
C LEU A 63 -2.14 -3.38 3.10
N GLY A 64 -1.47 -2.50 2.34
CA GLY A 64 -0.28 -1.80 2.81
C GLY A 64 -0.58 -0.90 4.01
N VAL A 65 -1.70 -0.17 3.96
CA VAL A 65 -2.13 0.68 5.08
C VAL A 65 -2.46 -0.20 6.28
N VAL A 66 -3.39 -1.16 6.17
CA VAL A 66 -3.82 -1.99 7.32
C VAL A 66 -2.66 -2.75 7.95
N GLN A 67 -1.73 -3.28 7.16
CA GLN A 67 -0.53 -3.93 7.68
C GLN A 67 0.32 -2.94 8.48
N LYS A 68 0.65 -1.77 7.91
CA LYS A 68 1.49 -0.78 8.58
C LYS A 68 0.86 -0.29 9.88
N LEU A 69 -0.45 -0.12 9.85
CA LEU A 69 -1.27 0.24 10.99
C LEU A 69 -1.16 -0.85 12.08
N PHE A 70 -1.34 -2.12 11.72
CA PHE A 70 -1.17 -3.22 12.68
C PHE A 70 0.25 -3.28 13.24
N ASP A 71 1.29 -3.15 12.40
CA ASP A 71 2.69 -3.16 12.84
C ASP A 71 2.96 -2.07 13.88
N CYS A 72 2.42 -0.87 13.68
CA CYS A 72 2.53 0.22 14.66
C CYS A 72 1.84 -0.12 15.98
N LEU A 73 0.65 -0.71 15.95
CA LEU A 73 -0.06 -1.16 17.16
C LEU A 73 0.71 -2.26 17.88
N GLU A 74 1.28 -3.21 17.15
CA GLU A 74 2.06 -4.32 17.70
C GLU A 74 3.35 -3.83 18.37
N LEU A 75 4.02 -2.84 17.77
CA LEU A 75 5.20 -2.18 18.33
C LEU A 75 4.87 -1.38 19.60
N GLU A 76 3.72 -0.71 19.64
CA GLU A 76 3.29 0.08 20.80
C GLU A 76 2.80 -0.81 21.94
N ASN A 77 1.99 -1.83 21.64
CA ASN A 77 1.44 -2.76 22.61
C ASN A 77 1.07 -4.11 21.98
N THR A 78 2.02 -5.03 21.99
CA THR A 78 1.89 -6.39 21.42
C THR A 78 0.73 -7.18 22.04
N ASN A 79 0.43 -6.98 23.33
CA ASN A 79 -0.67 -7.69 24.01
C ASN A 79 -2.03 -7.25 23.46
N VAL A 80 -2.24 -5.94 23.29
CA VAL A 80 -3.47 -5.39 22.70
C VAL A 80 -3.63 -5.85 21.25
N ALA A 81 -2.55 -5.83 20.46
CA ALA A 81 -2.55 -6.30 19.08
C ALA A 81 -2.97 -7.78 18.99
N THR A 82 -2.33 -8.64 19.80
CA THR A 82 -2.61 -10.08 19.85
C THR A 82 -4.03 -10.38 20.32
N GLU A 83 -4.51 -9.67 21.36
CA GLU A 83 -5.87 -9.84 21.86
C GLU A 83 -6.91 -9.42 20.81
N TRP A 84 -6.64 -8.35 20.07
CA TRP A 84 -7.52 -7.91 18.99
C TRP A 84 -7.63 -8.95 17.89
N ILE A 85 -6.51 -9.53 17.42
CA ILE A 85 -6.53 -10.62 16.42
C ILE A 85 -7.34 -11.81 16.93
N LYS A 86 -7.11 -12.21 18.17
CA LYS A 86 -7.80 -13.34 18.80
C LYS A 86 -9.31 -13.09 18.87
N LYS A 87 -9.74 -11.92 19.36
CA LYS A 87 -11.16 -11.53 19.44
C LYS A 87 -11.78 -11.30 18.06
N ALA A 88 -10.99 -10.86 17.08
CA ALA A 88 -11.42 -10.76 15.70
C ALA A 88 -11.57 -12.14 15.02
N GLY A 89 -11.11 -13.23 15.64
CA GLY A 89 -11.20 -14.58 15.09
C GLY A 89 -10.35 -14.76 13.84
N LEU A 90 -9.24 -14.04 13.75
CA LEU A 90 -8.38 -14.03 12.57
C LEU A 90 -7.17 -14.94 12.77
N LYS A 91 -6.73 -15.57 11.67
CA LYS A 91 -5.50 -16.33 11.61
C LYS A 91 -4.58 -15.68 10.59
N LEU A 92 -3.31 -15.50 10.95
CA LEU A 92 -2.27 -15.09 10.01
C LEU A 92 -2.11 -16.14 8.91
N ASP A 93 -1.62 -15.72 7.74
CA ASP A 93 -1.25 -16.67 6.69
C ASP A 93 0.02 -17.47 7.06
N HIS A 94 0.46 -18.36 6.15
CA HIS A 94 1.64 -19.20 6.34
C HIS A 94 2.94 -18.40 6.59
N TYR A 95 2.99 -17.13 6.16
CA TYR A 95 4.14 -16.24 6.33
C TYR A 95 3.98 -15.27 7.50
N GLY A 96 2.95 -15.45 8.34
CA GLY A 96 2.66 -14.52 9.43
C GLY A 96 2.08 -13.18 8.95
N LYS A 97 1.57 -13.09 7.72
CA LYS A 97 1.05 -11.85 7.13
C LYS A 97 -0.48 -11.83 7.06
N TYR A 98 -1.03 -10.62 7.01
CA TYR A 98 -2.45 -10.43 6.74
C TYR A 98 -2.70 -10.44 5.23
N ASN A 99 -3.52 -11.39 4.77
CA ASN A 99 -4.03 -11.36 3.41
C ASN A 99 -5.18 -10.34 3.25
N ALA A 100 -5.66 -10.18 2.02
CA ALA A 100 -6.74 -9.27 1.65
C ALA A 100 -8.00 -9.42 2.53
N ASN A 101 -8.40 -10.66 2.80
CA ASN A 101 -9.58 -10.95 3.60
C ASN A 101 -9.34 -10.62 5.08
N ASN A 102 -8.17 -10.92 5.61
CA ASN A 102 -7.83 -10.59 6.99
C ASN A 102 -7.81 -9.08 7.20
N ALA A 103 -7.19 -8.31 6.29
CA ALA A 103 -7.17 -6.86 6.35
C ALA A 103 -8.60 -6.27 6.33
N ARG A 104 -9.46 -6.73 5.42
CA ARG A 104 -10.88 -6.30 5.40
C ARG A 104 -11.63 -6.67 6.67
N GLN A 105 -11.39 -7.86 7.24
CA GLN A 105 -12.04 -8.28 8.47
C GLN A 105 -11.56 -7.48 9.69
N LEU A 106 -10.27 -7.16 9.77
CA LEU A 106 -9.73 -6.26 10.81
C LEU A 106 -10.45 -4.91 10.79
N LEU A 107 -10.59 -4.34 9.59
CA LEU A 107 -11.31 -3.07 9.40
C LEU A 107 -12.77 -3.14 9.84
N LYS A 108 -13.46 -4.24 9.53
CA LYS A 108 -14.85 -4.45 9.98
C LYS A 108 -14.98 -4.61 11.49
N LYS A 109 -13.92 -4.99 12.18
CA LYS A 109 -13.90 -5.29 13.62
C LYS A 109 -13.09 -4.29 14.44
N LEU A 110 -12.98 -3.04 13.95
CA LEU A 110 -12.30 -1.94 14.65
C LEU A 110 -12.94 -1.59 16.01
N ASP A 111 -14.24 -1.81 16.19
CA ASP A 111 -14.91 -1.52 17.47
C ASP A 111 -14.46 -2.47 18.59
N ILE A 112 -14.00 -3.67 18.25
CA ILE A 112 -13.37 -4.58 19.21
C ILE A 112 -12.11 -3.92 19.78
N LEU A 113 -11.29 -3.31 18.92
CA LEU A 113 -10.05 -2.65 19.34
C LEU A 113 -10.32 -1.44 20.25
N LYS A 114 -11.36 -0.64 19.96
CA LYS A 114 -11.80 0.44 20.85
C LYS A 114 -12.18 -0.04 22.25
N THR A 115 -12.75 -1.24 22.33
CA THR A 115 -13.15 -1.85 23.61
C THR A 115 -11.94 -2.36 24.40
N ILE A 116 -10.94 -2.92 23.71
CA ILE A 116 -9.71 -3.44 24.34
C ILE A 116 -8.82 -2.28 24.80
N SER A 117 -8.77 -1.17 24.05
CA SER A 117 -7.95 -0.02 24.42
C SER A 117 -8.58 1.31 24.00
N PRO A 118 -9.40 1.92 24.87
CA PRO A 118 -10.13 3.15 24.55
C PRO A 118 -9.25 4.41 24.44
N GLY A 119 -7.96 4.33 24.81
CA GLY A 119 -7.02 5.46 24.87
C GLY A 119 -6.01 5.57 23.72
N ILE A 120 -6.02 4.66 22.74
CA ILE A 120 -5.01 4.69 21.66
C ILE A 120 -5.35 5.79 20.64
N ASN A 121 -4.61 6.90 20.68
CA ASN A 121 -4.71 8.00 19.73
C ASN A 121 -4.40 7.57 18.28
N ILE A 122 -3.53 6.56 18.11
CA ILE A 122 -3.25 5.96 16.81
C ILE A 122 -4.55 5.49 16.14
N LEU A 123 -5.52 5.02 16.92
CA LEU A 123 -6.80 4.55 16.41
C LEU A 123 -7.61 5.64 15.74
N GLN A 124 -7.53 6.89 16.21
CA GLN A 124 -8.23 8.01 15.57
C GLN A 124 -7.60 8.39 14.24
N CYS A 125 -6.27 8.41 14.16
CA CYS A 125 -5.54 8.60 12.90
C CYS A 125 -5.82 7.46 11.91
N PHE A 126 -5.91 6.23 12.42
CA PHE A 126 -6.23 5.03 11.65
C PHE A 126 -7.67 5.10 11.13
N LEU A 127 -8.64 5.33 12.01
CA LEU A 127 -10.06 5.42 11.69
C LEU A 127 -10.34 6.56 10.72
N HIS A 128 -9.68 7.70 10.89
CA HIS A 128 -9.80 8.83 9.95
C HIS A 128 -9.24 8.44 8.57
N SER A 129 -8.01 7.90 8.51
CA SER A 129 -7.38 7.48 7.25
C SER A 129 -8.24 6.44 6.51
N ILE A 130 -8.72 5.43 7.23
CA ILE A 130 -9.53 4.33 6.68
C ILE A 130 -10.91 4.83 6.23
N LYS A 131 -11.57 5.71 6.99
CA LYS A 131 -12.85 6.33 6.59
C LYS A 131 -12.69 7.15 5.31
N SER A 132 -11.58 7.88 5.18
CA SER A 132 -11.26 8.65 3.97
C SER A 132 -11.05 7.73 2.76
N PHE A 133 -10.45 6.55 2.93
CA PHE A 133 -10.39 5.55 1.85
C PHE A 133 -11.77 4.99 1.49
N ARG A 134 -12.65 4.70 2.46
CA ARG A 134 -14.01 4.15 2.20
C ARG A 134 -14.89 5.06 1.32
N VAL A 135 -14.74 6.39 1.43
CA VAL A 135 -15.52 7.36 0.63
C VAL A 135 -15.18 7.28 -0.86
N VAL A 136 -13.94 6.91 -1.21
CA VAL A 136 -13.49 6.78 -2.61
C VAL A 136 -14.11 5.55 -3.29
N LEU A 137 -14.52 4.54 -2.52
CA LEU A 137 -14.96 3.22 -3.01
C LEU A 137 -16.44 3.11 -3.33
N VAL A 138 -17.25 4.05 -2.83
CA VAL A 138 -18.71 4.06 -3.02
C VAL A 138 -19.10 4.94 -4.23
N LYS A 139 -18.13 5.60 -4.87
CA LYS A 139 -18.35 6.52 -5.99
C LYS A 139 -18.04 5.92 -7.39
N HIS A 140 -17.82 4.62 -7.47
CA HIS A 140 -17.66 3.90 -8.74
C HIS A 140 -18.68 2.78 -8.87
#